data_AF-A0A060C2K9-F1
#
_entry.id   AF-A0A060C2K9-F1
#
_cell.length_a   1.000
_cell.length_b   1.000
_cell.length_c   1.000
_cell.angle_alpha   90.00
_cell.angle_beta   90.00
_cell.angle_gamma   90.00
#
_symmetry.space_group_name_H-M   'P 1'
#
loop_
_entity.id
_entity.type
_entity.pdbx_description
1 polymer ?
#
loop_
_entity_poly.entity_id
_entity_poly.type
_entity_poly.pdbx_seq_one_letter_code
_entity_poly.pdbx_strand_id
1 'polypeptide(L)'
;DAFTPTEFEITEFLQAGTNRLAVEVYKRASSSWIEDQDFWRFSGIFRDVYLYAIPKTHLQDIFIKHELINDYTTGQLEINARIQGEVDETTVSFILRDLNKKVIYETYVEGKNRN
;
A
#
# COMPACT_ATOMS: atom_id res chain seq x y z
N ASP A 1 -9.04 7.04 13.73
CA ASP A 1 -8.68 5.62 13.74
C ASP A 1 -7.25 5.53 14.22
N ALA A 2 -7.04 4.86 15.36
CA ALA A 2 -5.71 4.70 15.97
C ALA A 2 -4.96 3.44 15.49
N PHE A 3 -5.58 2.55 14.71
CA PHE A 3 -5.04 1.22 14.43
C PHE A 3 -4.71 0.95 12.96
N THR A 4 -5.04 1.86 12.04
CA THR A 4 -4.59 1.82 10.64
C THR A 4 -3.48 2.86 10.40
N PRO A 5 -2.59 2.65 9.41
CA PRO A 5 -1.58 3.63 9.06
C PRO A 5 -2.22 4.92 8.54
N THR A 6 -1.49 6.02 8.67
CA THR A 6 -1.81 7.29 8.04
C THR A 6 -0.60 7.74 7.23
N GLU A 7 -0.82 8.08 5.96
CA GLU A 7 0.22 8.48 5.03
C GLU A 7 -0.03 9.91 4.55
N PHE A 8 1.06 10.65 4.32
CA PHE A 8 1.04 12.02 3.83
C PHE A 8 2.03 12.16 2.68
N GLU A 9 1.57 12.69 1.54
CA GLU A 9 2.46 13.17 0.49
C GLU A 9 3.06 14.49 0.97
N ILE A 10 4.39 14.56 1.08
CA ILE A 10 5.07 15.73 1.65
C ILE A 10 6.12 16.36 0.73
N THR A 11 6.18 15.96 -0.55
CA THR A 11 7.23 16.39 -1.49
C THR A 11 7.34 17.91 -1.55
N GLU A 12 6.22 18.62 -1.57
CA GLU A 12 6.19 20.10 -1.68
C GLU A 12 6.61 20.82 -0.39
N PHE A 13 6.68 20.14 0.75
CA PHE A 13 7.06 20.73 2.04
C PHE A 13 8.52 20.45 2.41
N LEU A 14 9.20 19.57 1.67
CA LEU A 14 10.59 19.22 1.93
C LEU A 14 11.54 20.21 1.25
N GLN A 15 12.62 20.54 1.96
CA GLN A 15 13.75 21.28 1.42
C GLN A 15 15.02 20.44 1.47
N ALA A 16 16.01 20.79 0.63
CA ALA A 16 17.32 20.17 0.71
C ALA A 16 17.96 20.41 2.09
N GLY A 17 18.52 19.35 2.68
CA GLY A 17 19.18 19.43 3.98
C GLY A 17 18.23 19.15 5.16
N THR A 18 18.23 20.04 6.15
CA THR A 18 17.54 19.79 7.43
C THR A 18 16.07 20.19 7.33
N ASN A 19 15.20 19.27 7.76
CA ASN A 19 13.76 19.45 7.86
C ASN A 19 13.33 19.17 9.30
N ARG A 20 12.21 19.77 9.75
CA ARG A 20 11.64 19.55 11.09
C ARG A 20 10.25 18.95 10.97
N LEU A 21 10.05 17.80 11.61
CA LEU A 21 8.73 17.19 11.82
C LEU A 21 8.24 17.54 13.23
N ALA A 22 7.01 18.04 13.33
CA ALA A 22 6.35 18.32 14.59
C ALA A 22 4.92 17.75 14.56
N VAL A 23 4.54 17.01 15.60
CA VAL A 23 3.24 16.33 15.69
C VAL A 23 2.64 16.60 17.07
N GLU A 24 1.39 17.07 17.11
CA GLU A 24 0.61 17.21 18.34
C GLU A 24 -0.38 16.05 18.43
N VAL A 25 -0.35 15.31 19.54
CA VAL A 25 -1.19 14.13 19.74
C VAL A 25 -2.17 14.36 20.89
N TYR A 26 -3.46 14.36 20.55
CA TYR A 26 -4.54 14.45 21.52
C TYR A 26 -4.92 13.07 22.05
N LYS A 27 -5.03 12.93 23.37
CA LYS A 27 -5.44 11.66 24.00
C LYS A 27 -6.90 11.28 23.74
N ARG A 28 -7.78 12.27 23.52
CA ARG A 28 -9.21 12.07 23.30
C ARG A 28 -9.66 12.84 22.07
N ALA A 29 -10.47 12.20 21.24
CA ALA A 29 -11.12 12.77 20.06
C ALA A 29 -12.54 12.23 19.94
N SER A 30 -13.32 12.73 18.97
CA SER A 30 -14.64 12.18 18.67
C SER A 30 -14.59 10.68 18.32
N SER A 31 -13.52 10.21 17.67
CA SER A 31 -13.33 8.78 17.37
C SER A 31 -13.13 7.92 18.62
N SER A 32 -12.78 8.49 19.78
CA SER A 32 -12.62 7.71 21.00
C SER A 32 -13.92 7.03 21.45
N TRP A 33 -15.09 7.50 20.99
CA TRP A 33 -16.39 6.87 21.27
C TRP A 33 -16.58 5.52 20.55
N ILE A 34 -15.86 5.28 19.45
CA ILE A 34 -15.88 4.00 18.72
C ILE A 34 -14.65 3.12 19.02
N GLU A 35 -13.77 3.59 19.91
CA GLU A 35 -12.54 2.92 20.35
C GLU A 35 -12.61 2.58 21.86
N ASP A 36 -13.78 2.12 22.33
CA ASP A 36 -14.07 1.81 23.73
C ASP A 36 -13.97 0.31 24.06
N GLN A 37 -12.92 -0.36 23.57
CA GLN A 37 -12.71 -1.77 23.90
C GLN A 37 -12.24 -1.95 25.36
N ASP A 38 -12.39 -3.15 25.91
CA ASP A 38 -12.00 -3.49 27.29
C ASP A 38 -10.48 -3.69 27.42
N PHE A 39 -9.75 -2.56 27.45
CA PHE A 39 -8.30 -2.52 27.65
C PHE A 39 -7.83 -1.15 28.20
N TRP A 40 -6.54 -1.04 28.49
CA TRP A 40 -5.92 0.18 29.00
C TRP A 40 -5.91 1.31 27.96
N ARG A 41 -6.33 2.52 28.38
CA ARG A 41 -6.40 3.70 27.52
C ARG A 41 -5.05 4.45 27.47
N PHE A 42 -4.21 4.03 26.53
CA PHE A 42 -2.92 4.67 26.21
C PHE A 42 -3.06 5.75 25.11
N SER A 43 -1.97 6.48 24.85
CA SER A 43 -1.91 7.54 23.83
C SER A 43 -0.46 7.83 23.44
N GLY A 44 -0.25 8.43 22.26
CA GLY A 44 1.06 8.82 21.75
C GLY A 44 1.36 8.18 20.40
N ILE A 45 2.58 8.38 19.90
CA ILE A 45 3.09 7.67 18.72
C ILE A 45 3.67 6.35 19.19
N PHE A 46 2.90 5.27 19.04
CA PHE A 46 3.23 3.94 19.58
C PHE A 46 3.58 2.89 18.50
N ARG A 47 3.64 3.32 17.23
CA ARG A 47 4.12 2.52 16.09
C ARG A 47 5.15 3.32 15.31
N ASP A 48 5.87 2.64 14.43
CA ASP A 48 6.97 3.22 13.65
C ASP A 48 6.51 4.40 12.79
N VAL A 49 7.40 5.38 12.69
CA VAL A 49 7.29 6.51 11.78
C VAL A 49 8.51 6.49 10.88
N TYR A 50 8.29 6.48 9.57
CA TYR A 50 9.36 6.44 8.59
C TYR A 50 9.02 7.31 7.39
N LEU A 51 10.07 7.66 6.65
CA LEU A 51 9.95 8.26 5.33
C LEU A 51 10.45 7.26 4.30
N TYR A 52 9.81 7.26 3.15
CA TYR A 52 10.25 6.50 1.99
C TYR A 52 10.04 7.34 0.74
N ALA A 53 10.84 7.08 -0.28
CA ALA A 53 10.72 7.75 -1.57
C ALA A 53 10.23 6.75 -2.61
N ILE A 54 9.30 7.20 -3.44
CA ILE A 54 8.77 6.46 -4.58
C ILE A 54 8.99 7.28 -5.85
N PRO A 55 9.24 6.64 -7.00
CA PRO A 55 9.32 7.35 -8.27
C PRO A 55 7.99 8.02 -8.62
N LYS A 56 8.03 9.06 -9.48
CA LYS A 56 6.82 9.73 -9.96
C LYS A 56 5.80 8.76 -10.58
N THR A 57 6.30 7.83 -11.40
CA THR A 57 5.52 6.70 -11.92
C THR A 57 5.82 5.45 -11.11
N HIS A 58 4.83 4.92 -10.42
CA HIS A 58 4.98 3.74 -9.56
C HIS A 58 3.67 2.94 -9.47
N LEU A 59 3.79 1.69 -9.03
CA LEU A 59 2.67 0.83 -8.71
C LEU A 59 2.12 1.23 -7.34
N GLN A 60 0.95 1.86 -7.31
CA GLN A 60 0.33 2.42 -6.12
C GLN A 60 -0.40 1.36 -5.30
N ASP A 61 -1.10 0.45 -5.96
CA ASP A 61 -1.88 -0.59 -5.28
C ASP A 61 -1.97 -1.86 -6.13
N ILE A 62 -2.04 -3.00 -5.45
CA ILE A 62 -2.16 -4.32 -6.06
C ILE A 62 -3.16 -5.14 -5.25
N PHE A 63 -4.20 -5.62 -5.92
CA PHE A 63 -5.13 -6.59 -5.37
C PHE A 63 -5.10 -7.89 -6.16
N ILE A 64 -4.66 -8.96 -5.50
CA ILE A 64 -4.55 -10.30 -6.08
C ILE A 64 -5.70 -11.14 -5.54
N LYS A 65 -6.54 -11.65 -6.44
CA LYS A 65 -7.56 -12.65 -6.11
C LYS A 65 -7.11 -14.01 -6.64
N HIS A 66 -7.35 -15.04 -5.85
CA HIS A 66 -7.04 -16.41 -6.23
C HIS A 66 -8.22 -17.32 -5.92
N GLU A 67 -8.55 -18.19 -6.87
CA GLU A 67 -9.64 -19.15 -6.75
C GLU A 67 -9.19 -20.53 -7.24
N LEU A 68 -9.93 -21.54 -6.80
CA LEU A 68 -9.77 -22.91 -7.26
C LEU A 68 -11.00 -23.28 -8.08
N ILE A 69 -10.78 -23.62 -9.34
CA ILE A 69 -11.81 -24.01 -10.31
C ILE A 69 -11.60 -25.47 -10.74
N ASN A 70 -12.56 -26.00 -11.51
CA ASN A 70 -12.53 -27.38 -12.02
C ASN A 70 -12.32 -28.40 -10.89
N ASP A 71 -13.28 -28.48 -9.96
CA ASP A 71 -13.23 -29.38 -8.79
C ASP A 71 -11.94 -29.26 -7.97
N TYR A 72 -11.49 -28.02 -7.77
CA TYR A 72 -10.29 -27.67 -7.03
C TYR A 72 -8.97 -28.18 -7.62
N THR A 73 -8.95 -28.57 -8.89
CA THR A 73 -7.75 -29.07 -9.57
C THR A 73 -6.97 -27.98 -10.31
N THR A 74 -7.60 -26.83 -10.60
CA THR A 74 -7.00 -25.73 -11.35
C THR A 74 -7.01 -24.45 -10.53
N GLY A 75 -5.87 -23.78 -10.39
CA GLY A 75 -5.79 -22.45 -9.79
C GLY A 75 -6.07 -21.36 -10.83
N GLN A 76 -6.92 -20.39 -10.47
CA GLN A 76 -7.15 -19.16 -11.23
C GLN A 76 -6.61 -17.97 -10.45
N LEU A 77 -5.87 -17.09 -11.12
CA LEU A 77 -5.28 -15.89 -10.54
C LEU A 77 -5.77 -14.66 -11.31
N GLU A 78 -6.32 -13.68 -10.59
CA GLU A 78 -6.71 -12.37 -11.11
C GLU A 78 -5.86 -11.30 -10.41
N ILE A 79 -5.22 -10.45 -11.20
CA ILE A 79 -4.36 -9.37 -10.69
C ILE A 79 -4.99 -8.03 -11.10
N ASN A 80 -5.35 -7.23 -10.10
CA ASN A 80 -5.76 -5.85 -10.29
C ASN A 80 -4.63 -4.95 -9.80
N ALA A 81 -4.10 -4.11 -10.67
CA ALA A 81 -3.00 -3.22 -10.35
C ALA A 81 -3.36 -1.78 -10.71
N ARG A 82 -2.98 -0.85 -9.84
CA ARG A 82 -3.15 0.58 -10.04
C ARG A 82 -1.79 1.25 -10.11
N ILE A 83 -1.50 1.88 -11.24
CA ILE A 83 -0.30 2.68 -11.45
C ILE A 83 -0.68 4.15 -11.23
N GLN A 84 0.18 4.90 -10.57
CA GLN A 84 0.08 6.35 -10.42
C GLN A 84 1.28 7.02 -11.09
N GLY A 85 1.07 8.18 -11.72
CA GLY A 85 2.10 8.97 -12.40
C GLY A 85 1.84 9.08 -13.91
N GLU A 86 2.91 9.22 -14.68
CA GLU A 86 2.89 9.17 -16.14
C GLU A 86 2.82 7.69 -16.56
N VAL A 87 1.63 7.22 -16.95
CA VAL A 87 1.38 5.80 -17.24
C VAL A 87 1.57 5.43 -18.71
N ASP A 88 1.65 6.42 -19.59
CA ASP A 88 1.90 6.18 -21.01
C ASP A 88 3.27 5.48 -21.17
N GLU A 89 3.32 4.47 -22.03
CA GLU A 89 4.52 3.64 -22.25
C GLU A 89 5.06 2.89 -21.01
N THR A 90 4.30 2.83 -19.91
CA THR A 90 4.70 2.07 -18.73
C THR A 90 4.27 0.60 -18.87
N THR A 91 5.11 -0.33 -18.45
CA THR A 91 4.76 -1.76 -18.35
C THR A 91 5.03 -2.27 -16.95
N VAL A 92 4.09 -3.05 -16.40
CA VAL A 92 4.25 -3.74 -15.12
C VAL A 92 4.24 -5.24 -15.37
N SER A 93 5.33 -5.92 -15.02
CA SER A 93 5.47 -7.36 -15.13
C SER A 93 5.18 -8.05 -13.80
N PHE A 94 4.37 -9.11 -13.84
CA PHE A 94 4.04 -9.97 -12.71
C PHE A 94 4.63 -11.36 -12.94
N ILE A 95 5.38 -11.86 -11.96
CA ILE A 95 6.03 -13.18 -12.01
C ILE A 95 5.61 -13.99 -10.78
N LEU A 96 4.94 -15.12 -11.00
CA LEU A 96 4.62 -16.10 -9.96
C LEU A 96 5.72 -17.16 -9.90
N ARG A 97 6.24 -17.39 -8.70
CA ARG A 97 7.27 -18.41 -8.43
C ARG A 97 6.80 -19.42 -7.42
N ASP A 98 7.23 -20.67 -7.55
CA ASP A 98 7.06 -21.69 -6.51
C ASP A 98 8.07 -21.52 -5.36
N LEU A 99 7.97 -22.38 -4.35
CA LEU A 99 8.87 -22.38 -3.18
C LEU A 99 10.33 -22.63 -3.55
N ASN A 100 10.59 -23.26 -4.70
CA ASN A 100 11.93 -23.51 -5.23
C ASN A 100 12.42 -22.36 -6.14
N LYS A 101 11.69 -21.24 -6.18
CA LYS A 101 11.94 -20.06 -7.02
C LYS A 101 11.77 -20.30 -8.53
N LYS A 102 11.21 -21.43 -8.94
CA LYS A 102 10.90 -21.73 -10.34
C LYS A 102 9.72 -20.85 -10.77
N VAL A 103 9.83 -20.22 -11.94
CA VAL A 103 8.73 -19.44 -12.52
C VAL A 103 7.61 -20.38 -12.96
N ILE A 104 6.40 -20.12 -12.46
CA ILE A 104 5.18 -20.89 -12.76
C ILE A 104 4.29 -20.13 -13.73
N TYR A 105 4.27 -18.80 -13.65
CA TYR A 105 3.47 -17.94 -14.52
C TYR A 105 4.13 -16.56 -14.62
N GLU A 106 4.01 -15.93 -15.79
CA GLU A 106 4.49 -14.59 -16.07
C GLU A 106 3.47 -13.86 -16.95
N THR A 107 3.17 -12.62 -16.62
CA THR A 107 2.30 -11.74 -17.41
C THR A 107 2.75 -10.30 -17.27
N TYR A 108 2.26 -9.43 -18.15
CA TYR A 108 2.50 -8.01 -18.08
C TYR A 108 1.22 -7.22 -18.38
N VAL A 109 1.14 -6.02 -17.84
CA VAL A 109 0.10 -5.05 -18.17
C VAL A 109 0.75 -3.76 -18.61
N GLU A 110 0.28 -3.22 -19.73
CA GLU A 110 0.62 -1.87 -20.15
C GLU A 110 -0.21 -0.87 -19.35
N GLY A 111 0.44 0.19 -18.88
CA GLY A 111 -0.23 1.33 -18.27
C GLY A 111 -1.20 1.94 -19.28
N LYS A 112 -2.46 2.03 -18.87
CA LYS A 112 -3.50 2.74 -19.62
C LYS A 112 -4.11 3.78 -18.71
N ASN A 113 -4.18 5.02 -19.18
CA ASN A 113 -4.97 6.05 -18.53
C ASN A 113 -6.42 5.56 -18.43
N ARG A 114 -7.03 5.69 -17.25
CA ARG A 114 -8.49 5.53 -17.14
C ARG A 114 -9.11 6.72 -17.87
N ASN A 115 -9.92 6.45 -18.91
CA ASN A 115 -10.90 7.41 -19.41
C ASN A 115 -11.92 7.73 -18.32
#